data_AF-A0A972S0M8-F1
#
_entry.id   AF-A0A972S0M8-F1
#
_cell.length_a   1.000
_cell.length_b   1.000
_cell.length_c   1.000
_cell.angle_alpha   90.00
_cell.angle_beta   90.00
_cell.angle_gamma   90.00
#
_symmetry.space_group_name_H-M   'P 1'
#
loop_
_entity.id
_entity.type
_entity.pdbx_description
1 polymer ?
#
loop_
_entity_poly.entity_id
_entity_poly.type
_entity_poly.pdbx_seq_one_letter_code
_entity_poly.pdbx_strand_id
1 'polypeptide(L)'
;MARPKRPWWDIMFQEQFLRLERLLYILVAALILVATSVVIFDGARALISLFHQHEFTHGILRVMDRFLLALMFLEILHTVQIVFGEEHHLACVEPFLMVGIIASVRRLLILSFEISHAGEVPLERLRYYLLEMVIIGVLIFFLVIAVIFLRRSRKQGSS
;
A
#
# COMPACT_ATOMS: atom_id res chain seq x y z
N MET A 1 15.38 -45.57 14.78
CA MET A 1 15.07 -44.67 13.63
C MET A 1 16.05 -43.50 13.67
N ALA A 2 17.03 -43.49 12.77
CA ALA A 2 18.05 -42.44 12.71
C ALA A 2 17.49 -41.19 12.00
N ARG A 3 17.58 -40.03 12.64
CA ARG A 3 17.18 -38.74 12.05
C ARG A 3 18.14 -38.40 10.88
N PRO A 4 17.65 -38.06 9.68
CA PRO A 4 18.52 -37.66 8.58
C PRO A 4 19.26 -36.37 8.94
N LYS A 5 20.60 -36.37 8.78
CA LYS A 5 21.46 -35.19 8.94
C LYS A 5 21.17 -34.20 7.81
N ARG A 6 20.71 -33.00 8.14
CA ARG A 6 20.53 -31.91 7.17
C ARG A 6 21.90 -31.52 6.58
N PRO A 7 22.03 -31.36 5.26
CA PRO A 7 23.31 -31.03 4.63
C PRO A 7 23.78 -29.62 5.02
N TRP A 8 25.06 -29.48 5.34
CA TRP A 8 25.69 -28.23 5.83
C TRP A 8 25.56 -27.04 4.86
N TRP A 9 25.40 -27.33 3.56
CA TRP A 9 25.14 -26.33 2.52
C TRP A 9 23.83 -25.55 2.77
N ASP A 10 22.77 -26.20 3.26
CA ASP A 10 21.47 -25.54 3.48
C ASP A 10 21.57 -24.44 4.54
N ILE A 11 22.42 -24.62 5.55
CA ILE A 11 22.59 -23.64 6.65
C ILE A 11 23.32 -22.40 6.11
N MET A 12 24.35 -22.58 5.27
CA MET A 12 25.12 -21.46 4.69
C MET A 12 24.31 -20.68 3.65
N PHE A 13 23.50 -21.36 2.82
CA PHE A 13 22.61 -20.72 1.85
C PHE A 13 21.48 -19.93 2.54
N GLN A 14 20.92 -20.45 3.63
CA GLN A 14 19.88 -19.76 4.42
C GLN A 14 20.41 -18.46 5.05
N GLU A 15 21.62 -18.47 5.62
CA GLU A 15 22.19 -17.27 6.24
C GLU A 15 22.50 -16.15 5.24
N GLN A 16 22.97 -16.49 4.04
CA GLN A 16 23.22 -15.54 2.96
C GLN A 16 21.92 -14.93 2.45
N PHE A 17 20.88 -15.77 2.28
CA PHE A 17 19.56 -15.34 1.82
C PHE A 17 18.90 -14.37 2.82
N LEU A 18 18.91 -14.70 4.11
CA LEU A 18 18.34 -13.85 5.17
C LEU A 18 19.04 -12.49 5.26
N ARG A 19 20.35 -12.42 4.98
CA ARG A 19 21.12 -11.17 5.00
C ARG A 19 20.79 -10.28 3.79
N LEU A 20 20.67 -10.87 2.60
CA LEU A 20 20.28 -10.16 1.39
C LEU A 20 18.84 -9.65 1.48
N GLU A 21 17.92 -10.47 1.98
CA GLU A 21 16.53 -10.11 2.23
C GLU A 21 16.43 -8.90 3.16
N ARG A 22 17.12 -8.94 4.31
CA ARG A 22 17.18 -7.82 5.24
C ARG A 22 17.74 -6.54 4.61
N LEU A 23 18.78 -6.66 3.78
CA LEU A 23 19.39 -5.53 3.08
C LEU A 23 18.42 -4.90 2.08
N LEU A 24 17.71 -5.72 1.30
CA LEU A 24 16.69 -5.25 0.36
C LEU A 24 15.56 -4.52 1.09
N TYR A 25 15.09 -5.03 2.23
CA TYR A 25 14.04 -4.35 3.00
C TYR A 25 14.50 -3.01 3.58
N ILE A 26 15.72 -2.94 4.13
CA ILE A 26 16.29 -1.67 4.61
C ILE A 26 16.38 -0.67 3.45
N LEU A 27 16.81 -1.12 2.28
CA LEU A 27 16.89 -0.29 1.08
C LEU A 27 15.50 0.23 0.67
N VAL A 28 14.49 -0.65 0.60
CA VAL A 28 13.10 -0.28 0.27
C VAL A 28 12.55 0.73 1.28
N ALA A 29 12.71 0.46 2.58
CA ALA A 29 12.26 1.36 3.63
C ALA A 29 12.93 2.74 3.54
N ALA A 30 14.25 2.77 3.30
CA ALA A 30 15.00 4.01 3.13
C ALA A 30 14.53 4.80 1.89
N LEU A 31 14.33 4.13 0.75
CA LEU A 31 13.85 4.78 -0.48
C LEU A 31 12.43 5.36 -0.29
N ILE A 32 11.53 4.62 0.35
CA ILE A 32 10.18 5.09 0.65
C ILE A 32 10.21 6.28 1.61
N LEU A 33 11.06 6.25 2.64
CA LEU A 33 11.22 7.38 3.57
C LEU A 33 11.69 8.64 2.85
N VAL A 34 12.67 8.52 1.95
CA VAL A 34 13.17 9.64 1.14
C VAL A 34 12.05 10.17 0.23
N ALA A 35 11.36 9.30 -0.50
CA ALA A 35 10.26 9.70 -1.38
C ALA A 35 9.13 10.40 -0.61
N THR A 36 8.75 9.86 0.54
CA THR A 36 7.75 10.47 1.45
C THR A 36 8.18 11.86 1.88
N SER A 37 9.44 12.01 2.30
CA SER A 37 9.99 13.30 2.75
C SER A 37 9.95 14.36 1.65
N VAL A 38 10.31 13.98 0.42
CA VAL A 38 10.25 14.88 -0.75
C VAL A 38 8.81 15.35 -1.01
N VAL A 39 7.85 14.42 -1.05
CA VAL A 39 6.44 14.75 -1.30
C VAL A 39 5.85 15.63 -0.20
N ILE A 40 6.17 15.36 1.08
CA ILE A 40 5.72 16.20 2.20
C ILE A 40 6.27 17.61 2.08
N PHE A 41 7.55 17.74 1.76
CA PHE A 41 8.20 19.04 1.60
C PHE A 41 7.59 19.85 0.45
N ASP A 42 7.31 19.19 -0.67
CA ASP A 42 6.59 19.78 -1.79
C ASP A 42 5.16 20.18 -1.41
N GLY A 43 4.45 19.35 -0.63
CA GLY A 43 3.13 19.67 -0.09
C GLY A 43 3.15 20.91 0.80
N ALA A 44 4.13 21.00 1.70
CA ALA A 44 4.31 22.14 2.59
C ALA A 44 4.59 23.44 1.82
N ARG A 45 5.45 23.40 0.79
CA ARG A 45 5.71 24.55 -0.08
C ARG A 45 4.45 25.00 -0.82
N ALA A 46 3.67 24.06 -1.36
CA ALA A 46 2.41 24.36 -2.02
C ALA A 46 1.40 25.01 -1.05
N LEU A 47 1.33 24.51 0.20
CA LEU A 47 0.47 25.07 1.24
C LEU A 47 0.88 26.50 1.65
N ILE A 48 2.16 26.80 1.75
CA ILE A 48 2.63 28.17 2.04
C ILE A 48 2.30 29.12 0.87
N SER A 49 2.43 28.65 -0.37
CA SER A 49 2.12 29.45 -1.57
C SER A 49 0.64 29.78 -1.71
N LEU A 50 -0.23 28.91 -1.20
CA LEU A 50 -1.69 29.07 -1.16
C LEU A 50 -2.13 30.29 -0.35
N PHE A 51 -1.46 30.58 0.77
CA PHE A 51 -1.77 31.76 1.59
C PHE A 51 -1.53 33.08 0.87
N HIS A 52 -0.79 33.08 -0.24
CA HIS A 52 -0.48 34.28 -1.03
C HIS A 52 -1.38 34.47 -2.26
N GLN A 53 -2.23 33.51 -2.65
CA GLN A 53 -3.06 33.59 -3.86
C GLN A 53 -4.56 33.63 -3.53
N HIS A 54 -5.37 34.34 -4.33
CA HIS A 54 -6.83 34.47 -4.15
C HIS A 54 -7.64 33.24 -4.61
N GLU A 55 -7.05 32.31 -5.37
CA GLU A 55 -7.69 31.08 -5.86
C GLU A 55 -7.53 29.92 -4.84
N PHE A 56 -8.20 30.05 -3.70
CA PHE A 56 -8.06 29.13 -2.56
C PHE A 56 -8.48 27.68 -2.89
N THR A 57 -9.57 27.51 -3.65
CA THR A 57 -10.17 26.20 -3.92
C THR A 57 -9.26 25.30 -4.77
N HIS A 58 -8.68 25.80 -5.85
CA HIS A 58 -7.81 24.97 -6.69
C HIS A 58 -6.48 24.62 -6.02
N GLY A 59 -5.92 25.52 -5.21
CA GLY A 59 -4.67 25.24 -4.54
C GLY A 59 -4.80 24.23 -3.39
N ILE A 60 -5.88 24.26 -2.59
CA ILE A 60 -6.05 23.32 -1.47
C ILE A 60 -6.12 21.88 -1.97
N LEU A 61 -6.77 21.66 -3.11
CA LEU A 61 -6.86 20.37 -3.78
C LEU A 61 -5.49 19.85 -4.21
N ARG A 62 -4.65 20.70 -4.78
CA ARG A 62 -3.27 20.35 -5.15
C ARG A 62 -2.41 19.99 -3.95
N VAL A 63 -2.67 20.60 -2.79
CA VAL A 63 -2.02 20.24 -1.52
C VAL A 63 -2.55 18.90 -1.00
N MET A 64 -3.86 18.67 -1.07
CA MET A 64 -4.46 17.40 -0.68
C MET A 64 -3.90 16.23 -1.49
N ASP A 65 -3.73 16.39 -2.80
CA ASP A 65 -3.11 15.38 -3.66
C ASP A 65 -1.69 15.01 -3.18
N ARG A 66 -0.84 16.01 -2.88
CA ARG A 66 0.50 15.77 -2.34
C ARG A 66 0.47 15.05 -0.98
N PHE A 67 -0.46 15.42 -0.10
CA PHE A 67 -0.60 14.72 1.18
C PHE A 67 -1.17 13.31 1.03
N LEU A 68 -2.11 13.08 0.12
CA LEU A 68 -2.58 11.74 -0.22
C LEU A 68 -1.44 10.87 -0.75
N LEU A 69 -0.58 11.41 -1.62
CA LEU A 69 0.63 10.74 -2.11
C LEU A 69 1.65 10.47 -0.99
N ALA A 70 1.82 11.39 -0.04
CA ALA A 70 2.70 11.16 1.11
C ALA A 70 2.17 10.06 2.04
N LEU A 71 0.87 10.11 2.36
CA LEU A 71 0.18 9.06 3.13
C LEU A 71 0.26 7.72 2.39
N MET A 72 0.19 7.74 1.06
CA MET A 72 0.42 6.60 0.18
C MET A 72 1.75 5.90 0.49
N PHE A 73 2.84 6.66 0.51
CA PHE A 73 4.17 6.11 0.78
C PHE A 73 4.33 5.66 2.23
N LEU A 74 3.82 6.45 3.19
CA LEU A 74 3.85 6.09 4.61
C LEU A 74 3.16 4.76 4.89
N GLU A 75 2.04 4.51 4.22
CA GLU A 75 1.28 3.27 4.39
C GLU A 75 1.95 2.07 3.70
N ILE A 76 2.74 2.27 2.63
CA ILE A 76 3.61 1.21 2.09
C ILE A 76 4.77 0.94 3.07
N LEU A 77 5.37 1.98 3.66
CA LEU A 77 6.42 1.81 4.67
C LEU A 77 5.90 0.98 5.85
N HIS A 78 4.71 1.31 6.36
CA HIS A 78 4.05 0.58 7.43
C HIS A 78 3.75 -0.88 7.06
N THR A 79 3.30 -1.12 5.83
CA THR A 79 3.11 -2.46 5.28
C THR A 79 4.40 -3.28 5.31
N VAL A 80 5.51 -2.72 4.83
CA VAL A 80 6.82 -3.39 4.82
C VAL A 80 7.26 -3.70 6.26
N GLN A 81 7.00 -2.79 7.19
CA GLN A 81 7.29 -3.00 8.61
C GLN A 81 6.46 -4.14 9.22
N ILE A 82 5.16 -4.23 8.93
CA ILE A 82 4.29 -5.31 9.45
C ILE A 82 4.74 -6.66 8.90
N VAL A 83 4.92 -6.77 7.58
CA VAL A 83 5.26 -8.04 6.91
C VAL A 83 6.57 -8.62 7.45
N PHE A 84 7.51 -7.77 7.85
CA PHE A 84 8.79 -8.19 8.44
C PHE A 84 8.74 -8.33 9.98
N GLY A 85 7.93 -7.53 10.67
CA GLY A 85 7.84 -7.51 12.13
C GLY A 85 7.19 -8.76 12.73
N GLU A 86 6.30 -9.42 11.98
CA GLU A 86 5.72 -10.70 12.38
C GLU A 86 6.58 -11.88 11.86
N GLU A 87 7.62 -12.25 12.60
CA GLU A 87 8.42 -13.46 12.35
C GLU A 87 7.63 -14.77 12.57
N HIS A 88 6.48 -15.03 11.95
CA HIS A 88 5.88 -16.38 11.99
C HIS A 88 5.11 -16.77 10.72
N HIS A 89 5.69 -17.78 10.06
CA HIS A 89 5.40 -18.44 8.78
C HIS A 89 3.95 -18.96 8.53
N LEU A 90 2.99 -18.66 9.41
CA LEU A 90 1.59 -19.11 9.30
C LEU A 90 0.57 -17.96 9.40
N ALA A 91 1.02 -16.74 9.72
CA ALA A 91 0.17 -15.55 9.75
C ALA A 91 0.23 -14.72 8.45
N CYS A 92 1.17 -15.00 7.54
CA CYS A 92 1.57 -14.10 6.45
C CYS A 92 0.47 -13.73 5.43
N VAL A 93 -0.57 -14.54 5.26
CA VAL A 93 -1.60 -14.28 4.25
C VAL A 93 -2.53 -13.14 4.67
N GLU A 94 -2.86 -13.03 5.95
CA GLU A 94 -3.76 -12.00 6.46
C GLU A 94 -3.21 -10.57 6.30
N PRO A 95 -1.97 -10.23 6.72
CA PRO A 95 -1.40 -8.91 6.50
C PRO A 95 -1.23 -8.62 5.01
N PHE A 96 -0.88 -9.59 4.17
CA PHE A 96 -0.82 -9.39 2.72
C PHE A 96 -2.17 -9.00 2.10
N LEU A 97 -3.27 -9.65 2.49
CA LEU A 97 -4.59 -9.24 2.01
C LEU A 97 -5.00 -7.87 2.53
N MET A 98 -4.66 -7.51 3.77
CA MET A 98 -4.93 -6.18 4.32
C MET A 98 -4.22 -5.09 3.50
N VAL A 99 -2.98 -5.34 3.10
CA VAL A 99 -2.22 -4.47 2.20
C VAL A 99 -2.89 -4.34 0.84
N GLY A 100 -3.37 -5.45 0.27
CA GLY A 100 -4.11 -5.43 -0.99
C GLY A 100 -5.40 -4.62 -0.92
N ILE A 101 -6.14 -4.73 0.18
CA ILE A 101 -7.36 -3.94 0.44
C ILE A 101 -7.00 -2.46 0.54
N ILE A 102 -6.02 -2.13 1.37
CA ILE A 102 -5.51 -0.78 1.57
C ILE A 102 -5.09 -0.13 0.24
N ALA A 103 -4.28 -0.82 -0.57
CA ALA A 103 -3.82 -0.33 -1.86
C ALA A 103 -4.99 -0.09 -2.83
N SER A 104 -6.00 -0.96 -2.80
CA SER A 104 -7.20 -0.83 -3.63
C SER A 104 -8.07 0.36 -3.22
N VAL A 105 -8.28 0.54 -1.90
CA VAL A 105 -9.04 1.69 -1.34
C VAL A 105 -8.34 3.01 -1.69
N ARG A 106 -7.03 3.07 -1.56
CA ARG A 106 -6.22 4.23 -1.98
C ARG A 106 -6.40 4.57 -3.46
N ARG A 107 -6.36 3.58 -4.37
CA ARG A 107 -6.61 3.81 -5.80
C ARG A 107 -8.03 4.36 -6.03
N LEU A 108 -9.03 3.84 -5.32
CA LEU A 108 -10.41 4.33 -5.38
C LEU A 108 -10.51 5.81 -4.97
N LEU A 109 -9.81 6.22 -3.90
CA LEU A 109 -9.81 7.62 -3.43
C LEU A 109 -9.14 8.56 -4.42
N ILE A 110 -7.97 8.19 -4.96
CA ILE A 110 -7.26 8.97 -5.99
C ILE A 110 -8.12 9.11 -7.23
N LEU A 111 -8.75 8.02 -7.68
CA LEU A 111 -9.61 8.00 -8.86
C LEU A 111 -10.85 8.89 -8.66
N SER A 112 -11.50 8.82 -7.49
CA SER A 112 -12.64 9.69 -7.15
C SER A 112 -12.25 11.17 -7.13
N PHE A 113 -11.06 11.47 -6.61
CA PHE A 113 -10.50 12.82 -6.61
C PHE A 113 -10.21 13.30 -8.03
N GLU A 114 -9.60 12.47 -8.88
CA GLU A 114 -9.30 12.80 -10.27
C GLU A 114 -10.58 13.12 -11.05
N ILE A 115 -11.63 12.30 -10.89
CA ILE A 115 -12.95 12.52 -11.53
C ILE A 115 -13.59 13.83 -11.07
N SER A 116 -13.57 14.13 -9.76
CA SER A 116 -14.19 15.36 -9.22
C SER A 116 -13.49 16.65 -9.68
N HIS A 117 -12.22 16.56 -10.11
CA HIS A 117 -11.41 17.71 -10.48
C HIS A 117 -11.01 17.77 -11.95
N ALA A 118 -11.38 16.76 -12.75
CA ALA A 118 -11.05 16.69 -14.17
C ALA A 118 -11.80 17.72 -15.06
N GLY A 119 -12.62 18.61 -14.49
CA GLY A 119 -13.32 19.66 -15.24
C GLY A 119 -14.36 19.09 -16.21
N GLU A 120 -14.45 19.65 -17.43
CA GLU A 120 -15.29 19.10 -18.50
C GLU A 120 -14.68 17.79 -19.04
N VAL A 121 -15.11 16.66 -18.47
CA VAL A 121 -14.68 15.34 -18.91
C VAL A 121 -15.56 14.88 -20.07
N PRO A 122 -14.98 14.51 -21.23
CA PRO A 122 -15.78 13.92 -22.31
C PRO A 122 -16.45 12.62 -21.83
N LEU A 123 -17.72 12.41 -22.24
CA LEU A 123 -18.55 11.27 -21.81
C LEU A 123 -17.85 9.91 -21.94
N GLU A 124 -17.02 9.76 -22.98
CA GLU A 124 -16.25 8.54 -23.23
C GLU A 124 -15.25 8.28 -22.09
N ARG A 125 -14.50 9.29 -21.67
CA ARG A 125 -13.50 9.18 -20.58
C ARG A 125 -14.18 9.00 -19.23
N LEU A 126 -15.32 9.68 -19.00
CA LEU A 126 -16.14 9.47 -17.80
C LEU A 126 -16.58 8.00 -17.67
N ARG A 127 -17.00 7.36 -18.77
CA ARG A 127 -17.39 5.94 -18.77
C ARG A 127 -16.24 5.02 -18.40
N TYR A 128 -15.01 5.29 -18.89
CA TYR A 128 -13.83 4.53 -18.48
C TYR A 128 -13.54 4.67 -16.99
N TYR A 129 -13.59 5.89 -16.45
CA TYR A 129 -13.36 6.13 -15.03
C TYR A 129 -14.41 5.46 -14.13
N LEU A 130 -15.70 5.52 -14.51
CA LEU A 130 -16.78 4.84 -13.79
C LEU A 130 -16.60 3.31 -13.81
N LEU A 131 -16.18 2.76 -14.96
CA LEU A 131 -15.91 1.33 -15.09
C LEU A 131 -14.71 0.91 -14.24
N GLU A 132 -13.64 1.70 -14.22
CA GLU A 132 -12.48 1.46 -13.35
C GLU A 132 -12.86 1.52 -11.86
N MET A 133 -13.68 2.49 -11.44
CA MET A 133 -14.22 2.59 -10.08
C MET A 133 -15.00 1.34 -9.69
N VAL A 134 -15.86 0.83 -10.58
CA VAL A 134 -16.63 -0.40 -10.35
C VAL A 134 -15.71 -1.60 -10.22
N ILE A 135 -14.71 -1.75 -11.10
CA ILE A 135 -13.74 -2.85 -11.05
C ILE A 135 -12.99 -2.83 -9.71
N ILE A 136 -12.50 -1.67 -9.27
CA ILE A 136 -11.80 -1.54 -7.99
C ILE A 136 -12.74 -1.87 -6.83
N GLY A 137 -13.99 -1.39 -6.86
CA GLY A 137 -14.99 -1.70 -5.84
C GLY A 137 -15.27 -3.21 -5.74
N VAL A 138 -15.39 -3.89 -6.88
CA VAL A 138 -15.56 -5.35 -6.94
C VAL A 138 -14.32 -6.08 -6.42
N LEU A 139 -13.12 -5.62 -6.76
CA LEU A 139 -11.86 -6.19 -6.25
C LEU A 139 -11.79 -6.09 -4.72
N ILE A 140 -12.10 -4.92 -4.15
CA ILE A 140 -12.14 -4.72 -2.69
C ILE A 140 -13.14 -5.70 -2.06
N PHE A 141 -14.32 -5.86 -2.65
CA PHE A 141 -15.33 -6.79 -2.16
C PHE A 141 -14.82 -8.24 -2.12
N PHE A 142 -14.16 -8.71 -3.17
CA PHE A 142 -13.55 -10.04 -3.20
C PHE A 142 -12.41 -10.19 -2.18
N LEU A 143 -11.56 -9.18 -2.02
CA LEU A 143 -10.48 -9.20 -1.02
C LEU A 143 -11.04 -9.28 0.40
N VAL A 144 -12.09 -8.53 0.71
CA VAL A 144 -12.77 -8.59 2.02
C VAL A 144 -13.38 -9.97 2.26
N ILE A 145 -14.03 -10.57 1.26
CA ILE A 145 -14.56 -11.95 1.35
C ILE A 145 -13.42 -12.94 1.62
N ALA A 146 -12.30 -12.82 0.91
CA ALA A 146 -11.15 -13.68 1.10
C ALA A 146 -10.58 -13.58 2.53
N VAL A 147 -10.49 -12.36 3.10
CA VAL A 147 -10.11 -12.17 4.51
C VAL A 147 -11.09 -12.84 5.46
N ILE A 148 -12.41 -12.69 5.25
CA ILE A 148 -13.43 -13.32 6.09
C ILE A 148 -13.31 -14.84 6.03
N PHE A 149 -13.09 -15.42 4.85
CA PHE A 149 -12.93 -16.85 4.66
C PHE A 149 -11.68 -17.38 5.40
N LEU A 150 -10.54 -16.71 5.24
CA LEU A 150 -9.29 -17.05 5.94
C LEU A 150 -9.46 -17.01 7.46
N ARG A 151 -10.12 -15.96 7.98
CA ARG A 151 -10.41 -15.82 9.42
C ARG A 151 -11.32 -16.94 9.95
N ARG A 152 -12.30 -17.39 9.15
CA ARG A 152 -13.21 -18.47 9.52
C ARG A 152 -12.54 -19.84 9.52
N SER A 153 -11.72 -20.17 8.52
CA SER A 153 -10.98 -21.45 8.49
C SER A 153 -10.03 -21.61 9.66
N ARG A 154 -9.41 -20.52 10.15
CA ARG A 154 -8.52 -20.56 11.32
C ARG A 154 -9.26 -20.88 12.63
N LYS A 155 -10.50 -20.41 12.78
CA LYS A 155 -11.34 -20.71 13.96
C LYS A 155 -11.80 -22.17 14.03
N GLN A 156 -11.95 -22.85 12.89
CA GLN A 156 -12.38 -24.26 12.87
C GLN A 156 -11.23 -25.25 13.13
N GLY A 157 -9.97 -24.85 12.89
CA GLY A 157 -8.80 -25.69 13.15
C GLY A 157 -8.30 -25.71 14.60
N SER A 158 -8.97 -25.02 15.53
CA SER A 158 -8.61 -24.99 16.96
C SER A 158 -9.66 -25.62 17.90
N SER A 159 -10.58 -26.43 17.35
CA SER A 159 -11.55 -27.25 18.09
C SER A 159 -11.29 -28.72 17.79
#